data_AF-A0A3N5EMA7-F1
#
_entry.id   AF-A0A3N5EMA7-F1
#
_cell.length_a   1.000
_cell.length_b   1.000
_cell.length_c   1.000
_cell.angle_alpha   90.00
_cell.angle_beta   90.00
_cell.angle_gamma   90.00
#
_symmetry.space_group_name_H-M   'P 1'
#
loop_
_entity.id
_entity.type
_entity.pdbx_description
1 polymer ?
#
loop_
_entity_poly.entity_id
_entity_poly.type
_entity_poly.pdbx_seq_one_letter_code
_entity_poly.pdbx_strand_id
1 'polypeptide(L)'
;MLDHEERFLFREEILTLGNALSEPGQLDNVEDLLADVTTSPRFDADVFTLERSLQVMLGNRAGSTLIGLLTVTREVFEEVGQIGLAPEIGERIVGWRARFGLAIDNALNFLNNPDGIQGHNFGTQVMHGDAGSTLQGRLTLVRYNNEPQFFIADADILLHIAGDLMEQLGEHLEPEMVDAELVSRLREAVERIERRAGTPVGPTTTED
;
A
#
# COMPACT_ATOMS: atom_id res chain seq x y z
N MET A 1 -15.99 -3.67 8.40
CA MET A 1 -16.57 -2.36 8.77
C MET A 1 -16.70 -2.38 10.28
N LEU A 2 -16.13 -1.39 10.96
CA LEU A 2 -16.13 -1.32 12.43
C LEU A 2 -17.56 -1.16 12.95
N ASP A 3 -17.87 -1.80 14.08
CA ASP A 3 -19.13 -1.58 14.77
C ASP A 3 -19.17 -0.23 15.51
N HIS A 4 -20.30 0.10 16.16
CA HIS A 4 -20.48 1.41 16.79
C HIS A 4 -19.53 1.66 17.97
N GLU A 5 -19.19 0.61 18.73
CA GLU A 5 -18.31 0.69 19.88
C GLU A 5 -16.84 0.80 19.43
N GLU A 6 -16.46 -0.02 18.45
CA GLU A 6 -15.15 0.03 17.79
C GLU A 6 -14.89 1.41 17.16
N ARG A 7 -15.89 2.01 16.50
CA ARG A 7 -15.79 3.37 15.96
C ARG A 7 -15.57 4.44 17.02
N PHE A 8 -16.24 4.31 18.17
CA PHE A 8 -16.06 5.25 19.27
C PHE A 8 -14.65 5.16 19.85
N LEU A 9 -14.17 3.95 20.12
CA LEU A 9 -12.82 3.71 20.63
C LEU A 9 -11.75 4.18 19.64
N PHE A 10 -11.94 3.87 18.35
CA PHE A 10 -11.08 4.34 17.27
C PHE A 10 -11.02 5.87 17.27
N ARG A 11 -12.16 6.55 17.37
CA ARG A 11 -12.20 8.02 17.42
C ARG A 11 -11.36 8.61 18.56
N GLU A 12 -11.50 8.08 19.77
CA GLU A 12 -10.75 8.52 20.94
C GLU A 12 -9.23 8.32 20.76
N GLU A 13 -8.83 7.21 20.12
CA GLU A 13 -7.43 6.93 19.83
C GLU A 13 -6.85 7.88 18.80
N ILE A 14 -7.61 8.19 17.74
CA ILE A 14 -7.20 9.15 16.71
C ILE A 14 -7.06 10.56 17.29
N LEU A 15 -7.97 10.98 18.18
CA LEU A 15 -7.84 12.27 18.86
C LEU A 15 -6.64 12.31 19.80
N THR A 16 -6.37 11.19 20.51
CA THR A 16 -5.18 11.06 21.36
C THR A 16 -3.89 11.18 20.53
N LEU A 17 -3.83 10.52 19.39
CA LEU A 17 -2.73 10.64 18.44
C LEU A 17 -2.59 12.07 17.91
N GLY A 18 -3.70 12.71 17.52
CA GLY A 18 -3.71 14.08 17.04
C GLY A 18 -3.11 15.06 18.06
N ASN A 19 -3.43 14.89 19.35
CA ASN A 19 -2.84 15.70 20.41
C ASN A 19 -1.33 15.49 20.54
N ALA A 20 -0.85 14.23 20.48
CA ALA A 20 0.57 13.92 20.54
C ALA A 20 1.35 14.52 19.35
N LEU A 21 0.78 14.42 18.15
CA LEU A 21 1.37 14.99 16.93
C LEU A 21 1.29 16.52 16.86
N SER A 22 0.44 17.16 17.68
CA SER A 22 0.36 18.62 17.76
C SER A 22 1.53 19.23 18.53
N GLU A 23 2.34 18.44 19.23
CA GLU A 23 3.52 18.96 19.91
C GLU A 23 4.57 19.46 18.89
N PRO A 24 5.25 20.59 19.17
CA PRO A 24 6.20 21.17 18.22
C PRO A 24 7.28 20.19 17.76
N GLY A 25 7.41 20.03 16.44
CA GLY A 25 8.43 19.19 15.80
C GLY A 25 8.11 17.69 15.77
N GLN A 26 7.02 17.21 16.39
CA GLN A 26 6.69 15.78 16.38
C GLN A 26 6.38 15.26 14.98
N LEU A 27 5.69 16.05 14.16
CA LEU A 27 5.42 15.66 12.77
C LEU A 27 6.73 15.39 12.00
N ASP A 28 7.71 16.28 12.12
CA ASP A 28 8.99 16.13 11.41
C ASP A 28 9.79 14.95 11.97
N ASN A 29 9.85 14.80 13.30
CA ASN A 29 10.53 13.67 13.94
C ASN A 29 9.96 12.31 13.52
N VAL A 30 8.63 12.21 13.40
CA VAL A 30 7.97 10.99 12.93
C VAL A 30 8.28 10.74 11.46
N GLU A 31 8.23 11.77 10.62
CA GLU A 31 8.57 11.64 9.20
C GLU A 31 10.00 11.15 9.00
N ASP A 32 10.96 11.74 9.72
CA ASP A 32 12.36 11.37 9.68
C ASP A 32 12.56 9.92 10.12
N LEU A 33 11.93 9.50 11.23
CA LEU A 33 11.99 8.11 11.68
C LEU A 33 11.46 7.13 10.63
N LEU A 34 10.31 7.44 10.01
CA LEU A 34 9.71 6.57 8.99
C LEU A 34 10.59 6.51 7.73
N ALA A 35 11.18 7.63 7.32
CA ALA A 35 12.11 7.69 6.20
C ALA A 35 13.41 6.90 6.48
N ASP A 36 13.99 7.08 7.67
CA ASP A 36 15.21 6.39 8.10
C ASP A 36 15.00 4.89 8.15
N VAL A 37 13.89 4.43 8.75
CA VAL A 37 13.57 3.00 8.79
C VAL A 37 13.38 2.46 7.38
N THR A 38 12.53 3.08 6.55
CA THR A 38 12.21 2.56 5.21
C THR A 38 13.36 2.59 4.21
N THR A 39 14.38 3.41 4.46
CA THR A 39 15.60 3.45 3.64
C THR A 39 16.77 2.67 4.26
N SER A 40 16.58 2.07 5.43
CA SER A 40 17.62 1.35 6.15
C SER A 40 18.09 0.09 5.39
N PRO A 41 19.40 -0.18 5.33
CA PRO A 41 19.93 -1.46 4.84
C PRO A 41 19.58 -2.64 5.75
N ARG A 42 19.05 -2.39 6.96
CA ARG A 42 18.59 -3.39 7.93
C ARG A 42 17.08 -3.29 8.17
N PHE A 43 16.34 -2.87 7.15
CA PHE A 43 14.90 -2.62 7.17
C PHE A 43 14.08 -3.60 8.03
N ASP A 44 14.23 -4.91 7.83
CA ASP A 44 13.45 -5.92 8.56
C ASP A 44 13.67 -5.84 10.08
N ALA A 45 14.90 -5.59 10.53
CA ALA A 45 15.20 -5.46 11.96
C ALA A 45 14.71 -4.13 12.54
N ASP A 46 14.82 -3.05 11.77
CA ASP A 46 14.44 -1.72 12.22
C ASP A 46 12.91 -1.57 12.27
N VAL A 47 12.19 -2.12 11.29
CA VAL A 47 10.71 -2.19 11.30
C VAL A 47 10.18 -2.98 12.48
N PHE A 48 10.84 -4.08 12.85
CA PHE A 48 10.44 -4.86 14.04
C PHE A 48 10.44 -4.02 15.32
N THR A 49 11.26 -2.97 15.38
CA THR A 49 11.34 -2.06 16.53
C THR A 49 10.57 -0.75 16.33
N LEU A 50 9.97 -0.52 15.15
CA LEU A 50 9.36 0.75 14.79
C LEU A 50 8.22 1.14 15.75
N GLU A 51 7.36 0.18 16.10
CA GLU A 51 6.28 0.44 17.08
C GLU A 51 6.85 0.94 18.41
N ARG A 52 7.92 0.30 18.90
CA ARG A 52 8.59 0.71 20.14
C ARG A 52 9.15 2.13 20.03
N SER A 53 9.78 2.46 18.91
CA SER A 53 10.34 3.79 18.65
C SER A 53 9.24 4.86 18.67
N LEU A 54 8.10 4.59 18.03
CA LEU A 54 6.95 5.50 18.04
C LEU A 54 6.30 5.60 19.42
N GLN A 55 6.21 4.51 20.19
CA GLN A 55 5.73 4.54 21.57
C GLN A 55 6.62 5.39 22.49
N VAL A 56 7.94 5.39 22.28
CA VAL A 56 8.88 6.25 23.02
C VAL A 56 8.71 7.72 22.62
N MET A 57 8.48 7.98 21.33
CA MET A 57 8.36 9.34 20.78
C MET A 57 7.02 10.02 21.12
N LEU A 58 5.91 9.29 20.96
CA LEU A 58 4.54 9.84 21.05
C LEU A 58 3.80 9.37 22.31
N GLY A 59 4.41 8.48 23.09
CA GLY A 59 3.75 7.76 24.18
C GLY A 59 3.09 6.46 23.71
N ASN A 60 2.91 5.53 24.64
CA ASN A 60 2.53 4.14 24.35
C ASN A 60 1.27 4.03 23.47
N ARG A 61 0.21 4.77 23.82
CA ARG A 61 -1.07 4.71 23.10
C ARG A 61 -0.96 5.30 21.70
N ALA A 62 -0.46 6.53 21.59
CA ALA A 62 -0.37 7.24 20.31
C ALA A 62 0.60 6.53 19.34
N GLY A 63 1.73 6.01 19.84
CA GLY A 63 2.68 5.25 19.03
C GLY A 63 2.07 3.99 18.39
N SER A 64 1.35 3.18 19.18
CA SER A 64 0.64 2.01 18.66
C SER A 64 -0.50 2.39 17.71
N THR A 65 -1.27 3.45 18.01
CA THR A 65 -2.32 3.94 17.11
C THR A 65 -1.75 4.38 15.76
N LEU A 66 -0.60 5.06 15.75
CA LEU A 66 0.03 5.49 14.49
C LEU A 66 0.49 4.30 13.64
N ILE A 67 1.11 3.27 14.24
CA ILE A 67 1.44 2.04 13.51
C ILE A 67 0.19 1.41 12.91
N GLY A 68 -0.87 1.26 13.71
CA GLY A 68 -2.13 0.70 13.24
C GLY A 68 -2.71 1.48 12.06
N LEU A 69 -2.67 2.82 12.09
CA LEU A 69 -3.12 3.66 10.99
C LEU A 69 -2.31 3.50 9.71
N LEU A 70 -1.00 3.30 9.82
CA LEU A 70 -0.13 3.13 8.66
C LEU A 70 -0.39 1.79 7.94
N THR A 71 -0.90 0.78 8.66
CA THR A 71 -1.08 -0.59 8.14
C THR A 71 -2.54 -1.01 7.98
N VAL A 72 -3.52 -0.23 8.45
CA VAL A 72 -4.94 -0.57 8.31
C VAL A 72 -5.44 -0.48 6.86
N THR A 73 -6.53 -1.19 6.57
CA THR A 73 -7.20 -1.13 5.26
C THR A 73 -7.72 0.28 4.96
N ARG A 74 -7.88 0.58 3.68
CA ARG A 74 -8.29 1.90 3.19
C ARG A 74 -9.66 2.29 3.76
N GLU A 75 -10.59 1.34 3.78
CA GLU A 75 -11.97 1.59 4.21
C GLU A 75 -12.03 2.06 5.66
N VAL A 76 -11.18 1.49 6.53
CA VAL A 76 -11.07 1.90 7.93
C VAL A 76 -10.31 3.23 8.04
N PHE A 77 -9.29 3.44 7.22
CA PHE A 77 -8.52 4.68 7.20
C PHE A 77 -9.34 5.90 6.74
N GLU A 78 -10.27 5.73 5.79
CA GLU A 78 -11.17 6.79 5.34
C GLU A 78 -12.06 7.33 6.47
N GLU A 79 -12.34 6.54 7.50
CA GLU A 79 -13.07 7.00 8.69
C GLU A 79 -12.29 8.09 9.45
N VAL A 80 -10.95 8.17 9.31
CA VAL A 80 -10.10 9.21 9.93
C VAL A 80 -10.45 10.61 9.42
N GLY A 81 -10.75 10.75 8.13
CA GLY A 81 -11.14 12.03 7.54
C GLY A 81 -12.40 12.64 8.16
N GLN A 82 -13.22 11.83 8.85
CA GLN A 82 -14.45 12.25 9.50
C GLN A 82 -14.25 12.64 10.98
N ILE A 83 -13.07 12.38 11.55
CA ILE A 83 -12.81 12.54 12.99
C ILE A 83 -12.50 13.99 13.38
N GLY A 84 -12.11 14.84 12.40
CA GLY A 84 -11.90 16.28 12.60
C GLY A 84 -10.53 16.64 13.18
N LEU A 85 -9.47 15.96 12.71
CA LEU A 85 -8.09 16.33 13.02
C LEU A 85 -7.74 17.72 12.46
N ALA A 86 -6.71 18.35 13.03
CA ALA A 86 -6.11 19.53 12.41
C ALA A 86 -5.66 19.19 10.98
N PRO A 87 -5.92 20.04 9.97
CA PRO A 87 -5.66 19.71 8.56
C PRO A 87 -4.22 19.26 8.30
N GLU A 88 -3.24 19.95 8.88
CA GLU A 88 -1.82 19.61 8.77
C GLU A 88 -1.53 18.19 9.25
N ILE A 89 -2.07 17.78 10.41
CA ILE A 89 -1.87 16.43 10.96
C ILE A 89 -2.51 15.39 10.05
N GLY A 90 -3.73 15.65 9.58
CA GLY A 90 -4.44 14.77 8.65
C GLY A 90 -3.64 14.56 7.36
N GLU A 91 -3.17 15.64 6.74
CA GLU A 91 -2.34 15.62 5.53
C GLU A 91 -1.04 14.84 5.75
N ARG A 92 -0.38 15.02 6.90
CA ARG A 92 0.86 14.29 7.24
C ARG A 92 0.60 12.80 7.40
N ILE A 93 -0.45 12.39 8.11
CA ILE A 93 -0.79 10.97 8.28
C ILE A 93 -1.15 10.33 6.94
N VAL A 94 -1.96 11.00 6.09
CA VAL A 94 -2.27 10.55 4.73
C VAL A 94 -0.99 10.37 3.91
N GLY A 95 -0.10 11.37 3.96
CA GLY A 95 1.20 11.32 3.31
C GLY A 95 2.07 10.17 3.82
N TRP A 96 2.21 9.98 5.12
CA TRP A 96 3.01 8.88 5.68
C TRP A 96 2.47 7.52 5.28
N ARG A 97 1.15 7.32 5.32
CA ARG A 97 0.52 6.08 4.88
C ARG A 97 0.82 5.81 3.41
N ALA A 98 0.65 6.80 2.54
CA ALA A 98 0.93 6.68 1.11
C ALA A 98 2.40 6.35 0.82
N ARG A 99 3.33 6.90 1.62
CA ARG A 99 4.78 6.78 1.37
C ARG A 99 5.43 5.57 2.02
N PHE A 100 4.97 5.18 3.21
CA PHE A 100 5.65 4.22 4.07
C PHE A 100 4.79 3.02 4.46
N GLY A 101 3.46 3.16 4.42
CA GLY A 101 2.52 2.17 4.95
C GLY A 101 2.70 0.77 4.36
N LEU A 102 2.84 0.67 3.03
CA LEU A 102 3.05 -0.60 2.33
C LEU A 102 4.30 -1.34 2.80
N ALA A 103 5.44 -0.64 2.85
CA ALA A 103 6.70 -1.24 3.21
C ALA A 103 6.64 -1.79 4.64
N ILE A 104 6.07 -0.99 5.55
CA ILE A 104 5.93 -1.34 6.97
C ILE A 104 4.97 -2.52 7.16
N ASP A 105 3.78 -2.47 6.55
CA ASP A 105 2.77 -3.53 6.64
C ASP A 105 3.32 -4.88 6.13
N ASN A 106 3.98 -4.87 4.97
CA ASN A 106 4.59 -6.07 4.40
C ASN A 106 5.69 -6.67 5.30
N ALA A 107 6.55 -5.82 5.86
CA ALA A 107 7.61 -6.28 6.73
C ALA A 107 7.06 -6.86 8.04
N LEU A 108 6.10 -6.18 8.67
CA LEU A 108 5.46 -6.68 9.90
C LEU A 108 4.70 -7.99 9.67
N ASN A 109 3.98 -8.12 8.56
CA ASN A 109 3.29 -9.36 8.22
C ASN A 109 4.25 -10.52 7.91
N PHE A 110 5.34 -10.27 7.17
CA PHE A 110 6.37 -11.30 6.92
C PHE A 110 7.03 -11.78 8.23
N LEU A 111 7.32 -10.85 9.16
CA LEU A 111 7.94 -11.19 10.43
C LEU A 111 6.99 -11.95 11.37
N ASN A 112 5.69 -11.63 11.33
CA ASN A 112 4.67 -12.28 12.15
C ASN A 112 4.20 -13.62 11.59
N ASN A 113 4.22 -13.79 10.26
CA ASN A 113 3.83 -15.01 9.59
C ASN A 113 4.60 -15.17 8.25
N PRO A 114 5.82 -15.74 8.30
CA PRO A 114 6.66 -15.90 7.10
C PRO A 114 5.98 -16.71 5.99
N ASP A 115 5.04 -17.60 6.36
CA ASP A 115 4.29 -18.46 5.44
C ASP A 115 2.92 -17.85 5.01
N GLY A 116 2.53 -16.69 5.56
CA GLY A 116 1.14 -16.20 5.59
C GLY A 116 0.79 -14.97 4.76
N ILE A 117 1.64 -14.54 3.83
CA ILE A 117 1.40 -13.36 2.95
C ILE A 117 0.21 -13.56 1.98
N GLN A 118 -0.54 -14.66 2.07
CA GLN A 118 -1.69 -14.97 1.20
C GLN A 118 -2.96 -14.10 1.45
N GLY A 119 -2.87 -13.01 2.20
CA GLY A 119 -4.03 -12.28 2.73
C GLY A 119 -4.20 -10.81 2.34
N HIS A 120 -3.25 -10.16 1.66
CA HIS A 120 -3.33 -8.72 1.38
C HIS A 120 -3.37 -8.44 -0.11
N ASN A 121 -4.40 -7.68 -0.54
CA ASN A 121 -4.52 -7.14 -1.88
C ASN A 121 -3.78 -5.78 -1.95
N PHE A 122 -2.74 -5.70 -2.79
CA PHE A 122 -2.01 -4.50 -3.23
C PHE A 122 -2.89 -3.26 -3.60
N GLY A 123 -4.21 -3.43 -3.81
CA GLY A 123 -5.16 -2.38 -4.23
C GLY A 123 -5.42 -1.27 -3.20
N THR A 124 -5.04 -1.47 -1.95
CA THR A 124 -5.29 -0.52 -0.85
C THR A 124 -4.38 0.73 -0.90
N GLN A 125 -3.37 0.74 -1.77
CA GLN A 125 -2.19 1.63 -1.62
C GLN A 125 -1.81 2.44 -2.86
N VAL A 126 -2.34 2.13 -4.04
CA VAL A 126 -2.16 2.98 -5.25
C VAL A 126 -3.08 4.22 -5.21
N MET A 127 -4.15 4.17 -4.41
CA MET A 127 -5.26 5.12 -4.49
C MET A 127 -5.22 6.29 -3.49
N HIS A 128 -4.05 6.69 -2.98
CA HIS A 128 -3.94 7.90 -2.15
C HIS A 128 -3.23 9.02 -2.90
N GLY A 129 -4.04 9.87 -3.52
CA GLY A 129 -3.66 11.16 -4.08
C GLY A 129 -4.84 11.74 -4.86
N ASP A 130 -5.43 12.82 -4.35
CA ASP A 130 -6.37 13.66 -5.10
C ASP A 130 -5.70 14.06 -6.43
N ALA A 131 -6.12 13.43 -7.54
CA ALA A 131 -5.55 13.52 -8.90
C ALA A 131 -4.40 12.55 -9.29
N GLY A 132 -4.27 11.39 -8.65
CA GLY A 132 -3.89 10.15 -9.37
C GLY A 132 -2.46 10.01 -9.92
N SER A 133 -1.46 10.73 -9.39
CA SER A 133 -0.06 10.43 -9.71
C SER A 133 0.89 10.69 -8.55
N THR A 134 1.01 9.71 -7.66
CA THR A 134 2.27 9.48 -6.94
C THR A 134 2.60 8.00 -7.02
N LEU A 135 3.49 7.67 -7.97
CA LEU A 135 4.30 6.46 -7.98
C LEU A 135 5.23 6.46 -6.75
N GLN A 136 4.66 6.35 -5.54
CA GLN A 136 5.43 6.15 -4.33
C GLN A 136 5.31 4.70 -3.85
N GLY A 137 5.77 3.83 -4.74
CA GLY A 137 6.28 2.52 -4.44
C GLY A 137 7.41 2.29 -5.42
N ARG A 138 8.64 2.70 -5.07
CA ARG A 138 9.81 2.12 -5.73
C ARG A 138 9.78 0.64 -5.38
N LEU A 139 9.06 -0.11 -6.19
CA LEU A 139 9.38 -1.47 -6.56
C LEU A 139 9.83 -2.33 -5.37
N THR A 140 8.86 -2.80 -4.59
CA THR A 140 9.01 -4.11 -3.93
C THR A 140 9.06 -5.25 -4.98
N LEU A 141 9.23 -4.96 -6.30
CA LEU A 141 9.62 -5.94 -7.34
C LEU A 141 10.90 -6.72 -7.00
N VAL A 142 11.72 -6.23 -6.06
CA VAL A 142 12.88 -7.00 -5.57
C VAL A 142 12.46 -8.30 -4.86
N ARG A 143 11.28 -8.35 -4.19
CA ARG A 143 10.77 -9.59 -3.58
C ARG A 143 10.03 -10.50 -4.58
N TYR A 144 9.37 -9.94 -5.59
CA TYR A 144 8.65 -10.71 -6.62
C TYR A 144 9.58 -11.51 -7.55
N ASN A 145 10.87 -11.16 -7.65
CA ASN A 145 11.81 -11.83 -8.54
C ASN A 145 12.30 -13.20 -8.01
N ASN A 146 12.16 -13.47 -6.72
CA ASN A 146 12.66 -14.71 -6.11
C ASN A 146 11.57 -15.78 -5.87
N GLU A 147 10.30 -15.39 -5.84
CA GLU A 147 9.18 -16.27 -5.45
C GLU A 147 7.91 -16.00 -6.29
N PRO A 148 7.63 -16.82 -7.34
CA PRO A 148 6.53 -16.61 -8.30
C PRO A 148 5.13 -16.52 -7.67
N GLN A 149 4.94 -17.12 -6.49
CA GLN A 149 3.69 -17.11 -5.73
C GLN A 149 3.19 -15.70 -5.40
N PHE A 150 4.11 -14.77 -5.09
CA PHE A 150 3.73 -13.39 -4.79
C PHE A 150 3.22 -12.69 -6.04
N PHE A 151 3.86 -12.93 -7.18
CA PHE A 151 3.49 -12.32 -8.45
C PHE A 151 2.09 -12.75 -8.91
N ILE A 152 1.71 -13.99 -8.58
CA ILE A 152 0.38 -14.54 -8.90
C ILE A 152 -0.70 -13.96 -7.97
N ALA A 153 -0.41 -13.81 -6.67
CA ALA A 153 -1.38 -13.30 -5.70
C ALA A 153 -1.84 -11.86 -6.02
N ASP A 154 -0.91 -11.02 -6.50
CA ASP A 154 -1.18 -9.61 -6.83
C ASP A 154 -1.42 -9.35 -8.33
N ALA A 155 -1.62 -10.41 -9.13
CA ALA A 155 -1.68 -10.31 -10.59
C ALA A 155 -2.76 -9.32 -11.08
N ASP A 156 -3.94 -9.30 -10.46
CA ASP A 156 -5.03 -8.39 -10.83
C ASP A 156 -4.65 -6.92 -10.68
N ILE A 157 -3.95 -6.58 -9.60
CA ILE A 157 -3.55 -5.20 -9.30
C ILE A 157 -2.37 -4.78 -10.15
N LEU A 158 -1.40 -5.68 -10.36
CA LEU A 158 -0.29 -5.43 -11.28
C LEU A 158 -0.79 -5.19 -12.71
N LEU A 159 -1.82 -5.90 -13.14
CA LEU A 159 -2.45 -5.70 -14.45
C LEU A 159 -3.22 -4.37 -14.53
N HIS A 160 -3.93 -3.97 -13.47
CA HIS A 160 -4.57 -2.65 -13.40
C HIS A 160 -3.55 -1.50 -13.48
N ILE A 161 -2.48 -1.54 -12.67
CA ILE A 161 -1.42 -0.52 -12.70
C ILE A 161 -0.76 -0.47 -14.08
N ALA A 162 -0.48 -1.64 -14.68
CA ALA A 162 0.08 -1.69 -16.02
C ALA A 162 -0.85 -1.04 -17.06
N GLY A 163 -2.17 -1.26 -16.94
CA GLY A 163 -3.18 -0.60 -17.76
C GLY A 163 -3.15 0.93 -17.61
N ASP A 164 -3.28 1.42 -16.38
CA ASP A 164 -3.31 2.86 -16.06
C ASP A 164 -2.03 3.58 -16.55
N LEU A 165 -0.86 2.96 -16.33
CA LEU A 165 0.42 3.51 -16.80
C LEU A 165 0.51 3.55 -18.32
N MET A 166 0.03 2.50 -19.01
CA MET A 166 0.03 2.48 -20.48
C MET A 166 -0.93 3.52 -21.06
N GLU A 167 -2.08 3.74 -20.42
CA GLU A 167 -3.05 4.76 -20.82
C GLU A 167 -2.47 6.17 -20.67
N GLN A 168 -1.93 6.50 -19.49
CA GLN A 168 -1.31 7.80 -19.23
C GLN A 168 -0.09 8.06 -20.12
N LEU A 169 0.77 7.05 -20.29
CA LEU A 169 1.96 7.17 -21.12
C LEU A 169 1.57 7.37 -22.60
N GLY A 170 0.50 6.70 -23.06
CA GLY A 170 0.00 6.80 -24.42
C GLY A 170 -0.30 8.24 -24.87
N GLU A 171 -0.76 9.11 -23.97
CA GLU A 171 -1.04 10.52 -24.26
C GLU A 171 0.22 11.37 -24.51
N HIS A 172 1.40 10.87 -24.11
CA HIS A 172 2.67 11.59 -24.15
C HIS A 172 3.73 10.95 -25.06
N LEU A 173 3.43 9.81 -25.71
CA LEU A 173 4.37 9.11 -26.58
C LEU A 173 4.46 9.75 -27.97
N GLU A 174 5.68 10.07 -28.38
CA GLU A 174 6.00 10.41 -29.76
C GLU A 174 6.47 9.14 -30.53
N PRO A 175 6.29 9.07 -31.87
CA PRO A 175 6.65 7.88 -32.65
C PRO A 175 8.10 7.41 -32.49
N GLU A 176 9.00 8.34 -32.21
CA GLU A 176 10.44 8.12 -32.03
C GLU A 176 10.78 7.48 -30.67
N MET A 177 9.87 7.60 -29.70
CA MET A 177 10.01 7.04 -28.36
C MET A 177 9.55 5.58 -28.29
N VAL A 178 8.89 5.09 -29.34
CA VAL A 178 8.27 3.77 -29.37
C VAL A 178 9.13 2.79 -30.16
N ASP A 179 9.75 1.86 -29.44
CA ASP A 179 10.46 0.74 -30.03
C ASP A 179 9.48 -0.34 -30.54
N ALA A 180 9.59 -0.71 -31.81
CA ALA A 180 8.77 -1.74 -32.44
C ALA A 180 8.92 -3.11 -31.77
N GLU A 181 10.11 -3.45 -31.25
CA GLU A 181 10.33 -4.69 -30.53
C GLU A 181 9.56 -4.71 -29.20
N LEU A 182 9.59 -3.60 -28.46
CA LEU A 182 8.82 -3.43 -27.23
C LEU A 182 7.32 -3.59 -27.48
N VAL A 183 6.79 -2.96 -28.53
CA VAL A 183 5.37 -3.08 -28.90
C VAL A 183 5.00 -4.51 -29.24
N SER A 184 5.85 -5.24 -29.97
CA SER A 184 5.62 -6.66 -30.28
C SER A 184 5.54 -7.50 -29.01
N ARG A 185 6.46 -7.29 -28.06
CA ARG A 185 6.48 -8.01 -26.79
C ARG A 185 5.25 -7.74 -25.94
N LEU A 186 4.75 -6.50 -25.92
CA LEU A 186 3.52 -6.13 -25.21
C LEU A 186 2.30 -6.83 -25.82
N ARG A 187 2.19 -6.87 -27.16
CA ARG A 187 1.12 -7.59 -27.85
C ARG A 187 1.12 -9.08 -27.52
N GLU A 188 2.28 -9.73 -27.59
CA GLU A 188 2.41 -11.14 -27.22
C GLU A 188 2.04 -11.41 -25.75
N ALA A 189 2.34 -10.47 -24.84
CA ALA A 189 1.97 -10.59 -23.44
C ALA A 189 0.45 -10.51 -23.26
N VAL A 190 -0.23 -9.57 -23.93
CA VAL A 190 -1.70 -9.46 -23.92
C VAL A 190 -2.34 -10.73 -24.50
N GLU A 191 -1.87 -11.23 -25.64
CA GLU A 191 -2.38 -12.47 -26.23
C GLU A 191 -2.22 -13.70 -25.31
N ARG A 192 -1.16 -13.74 -24.48
CA ARG A 192 -1.00 -14.80 -23.47
C ARG A 192 -2.04 -14.68 -22.37
N ILE A 193 -2.35 -13.46 -21.93
CA ILE A 193 -3.37 -13.19 -20.91
C ILE A 193 -4.75 -13.59 -21.44
N GLU A 194 -5.11 -13.15 -22.64
CA GLU A 194 -6.40 -13.47 -23.27
C GLU A 194 -6.63 -14.98 -23.43
N ARG A 195 -5.61 -15.71 -23.91
CA ARG A 195 -5.67 -17.18 -24.01
C ARG A 195 -5.89 -17.85 -22.64
N ARG A 196 -5.36 -17.27 -21.56
CA ARG A 196 -5.51 -17.81 -20.21
C ARG A 196 -6.90 -17.49 -19.63
N ALA A 197 -7.44 -16.31 -19.92
CA ALA A 197 -8.76 -15.87 -19.47
C ALA A 197 -9.92 -16.62 -20.16
N GLY A 198 -9.67 -17.23 -21.33
CA GLY A 198 -10.68 -17.90 -22.14
C GLY A 198 -11.04 -19.36 -21.81
N THR A 199 -10.80 -19.90 -20.60
CA THR A 199 -11.22 -21.28 -20.23
C THR A 199 -12.43 -21.31 -19.28
N PRO A 200 -13.64 -21.69 -19.72
CA PRO A 200 -14.74 -22.04 -18.83
C PRO A 200 -14.69 -23.53 -18.43
N VAL A 201 -14.96 -23.84 -17.14
CA VAL A 201 -15.12 -25.20 -16.61
C VAL A 201 -16.62 -25.58 -16.51
N GLY A 202 -17.10 -26.40 -17.47
CA GLY A 202 -18.18 -27.42 -17.39
C GLY A 202 -19.66 -27.00 -17.25
N PRO A 203 -20.67 -27.90 -17.45
CA PRO A 203 -20.60 -29.33 -17.80
C PRO A 203 -21.34 -29.74 -19.11
N THR A 204 -21.14 -31.01 -19.49
CA THR A 204 -21.84 -31.79 -20.52
C THR A 204 -23.37 -31.67 -20.52
N THR A 205 -23.95 -31.44 -21.70
CA THR A 205 -25.23 -32.06 -22.10
C THR A 205 -25.06 -32.62 -23.51
N THR A 206 -25.05 -33.96 -23.57
CA THR A 206 -25.52 -34.74 -24.72
C THR A 206 -26.89 -34.25 -25.16
N GLU A 207 -27.09 -34.11 -26.46
CA GLU A 207 -28.34 -34.53 -27.12
C GLU A 207 -28.05 -34.74 -28.62
N ASP A 208 -28.20 -36.00 -29.02
CA ASP A 208 -28.49 -36.44 -30.38
C ASP A 208 -29.92 -36.02 -30.77
#